data_AF-A0A2K8L3F9-F1
#
_entry.id   AF-A0A2K8L3F9-F1
#
_cell.length_a   1.000
_cell.length_b   1.000
_cell.length_c   1.000
_cell.angle_alpha   90.00
_cell.angle_beta   90.00
_cell.angle_gamma   90.00
#
_symmetry.space_group_name_H-M   'P 1'
#
loop_
_entity.id
_entity.type
_entity.pdbx_description
1 polymer ?
#
loop_
_entity_poly.entity_id
_entity_poly.type
_entity_poly.pdbx_seq_one_letter_code
_entity_poly.pdbx_strand_id
1 'polypeptide(L)'
;MSAAKQAIADSRFEKAEQILTEMLEFAPSETAGWKLLARVQRKLGHIEAGIASAERALQLQNANATMEPPVSATLARLLWKQGERNQAHEMLDILIARQPEDHALVMLKHAWNQESDS
;
A
#
# COMPACT_ATOMS: atom_id res chain seq x y z
N MET A 1 -13.87 -4.14 17.48
CA MET A 1 -14.09 -5.21 16.48
C MET A 1 -14.90 -6.44 16.97
N SER A 2 -14.64 -7.05 18.13
CA SER A 2 -15.40 -8.24 18.61
C SER A 2 -16.90 -7.98 18.79
N ALA A 3 -17.25 -6.88 19.45
CA ALA A 3 -18.65 -6.47 19.68
C ALA A 3 -19.44 -6.26 18.37
N ALA A 4 -18.82 -5.66 17.35
CA ALA A 4 -19.43 -5.51 16.03
C ALA A 4 -19.67 -6.86 15.35
N LYS A 5 -18.68 -7.78 15.40
CA LYS A 5 -18.83 -9.13 14.83
C LYS A 5 -19.96 -9.91 15.51
N GLN A 6 -20.11 -9.77 16.83
CA GLN A 6 -21.19 -10.39 17.57
C GLN A 6 -22.56 -9.79 17.20
N ALA A 7 -22.66 -8.46 17.09
CA ALA A 7 -23.89 -7.81 16.63
C ALA A 7 -24.30 -8.27 15.21
N ILE A 8 -23.33 -8.47 14.31
CA ILE A 8 -23.57 -9.05 12.98
C ILE A 8 -24.08 -10.50 13.06
N ALA A 9 -23.50 -11.32 13.94
CA ALA A 9 -23.95 -12.69 14.15
C ALA A 9 -25.39 -12.75 14.68
N ASP A 10 -25.77 -11.79 15.52
CA ASP A 10 -27.13 -11.62 16.05
C ASP A 10 -28.10 -10.97 15.04
N SER A 11 -27.68 -10.70 13.79
CA SER A 11 -28.43 -9.94 12.77
C SER A 11 -28.83 -8.51 13.18
N ARG A 12 -28.16 -7.93 14.18
CA ARG A 12 -28.37 -6.54 14.64
C ARG A 12 -27.49 -5.59 13.85
N PHE A 13 -27.83 -5.39 12.58
CA PHE A 13 -26.98 -4.66 11.64
C PHE A 13 -26.84 -3.18 11.97
N GLU A 14 -27.88 -2.52 12.47
CA GLU A 14 -27.86 -1.11 12.89
C GLU A 14 -26.89 -0.90 14.06
N LYS A 15 -26.94 -1.81 15.04
CA LYS A 15 -25.99 -1.79 16.17
C LYS A 15 -24.57 -2.07 15.71
N ALA A 16 -24.39 -2.98 14.75
CA ALA A 16 -23.08 -3.26 14.19
C ALA A 16 -22.50 -2.05 13.44
N GLU A 17 -23.35 -1.33 12.68
CA GLU A 17 -22.97 -0.09 11.98
C GLU A 17 -22.48 0.96 12.99
N GLN A 18 -23.25 1.23 14.05
CA GLN A 18 -22.85 2.17 15.09
C GLN A 18 -21.50 1.82 15.74
N ILE A 19 -21.33 0.57 16.19
CA ILE A 19 -20.08 0.12 16.82
C ILE A 19 -18.89 0.27 15.87
N LEU A 20 -19.09 -0.01 14.57
CA LEU A 20 -18.03 0.09 13.57
C LEU A 20 -17.67 1.55 13.29
N THR A 21 -18.66 2.43 13.17
CA THR A 21 -18.43 3.86 12.98
C THR A 21 -17.64 4.44 14.15
N GLU A 22 -18.08 4.21 15.39
CA GLU A 22 -17.36 4.67 16.60
C GLU A 22 -15.94 4.11 16.65
N MET A 23 -15.74 2.82 16.34
CA MET A 23 -14.40 2.22 16.32
C MET A 23 -13.49 2.90 15.29
N LEU A 24 -14.01 3.20 14.11
CA LEU A 24 -13.25 3.78 13.00
C LEU A 24 -12.93 5.27 13.21
N GLU A 25 -13.64 5.97 14.08
CA GLU A 25 -13.24 7.31 14.54
C GLU A 25 -11.91 7.27 15.30
N PHE A 26 -11.66 6.24 16.12
CA PHE A 26 -10.42 6.08 16.86
C PHE A 26 -9.34 5.31 16.09
N ALA A 27 -9.73 4.46 15.14
CA ALA A 27 -8.81 3.65 14.33
C ALA A 27 -9.11 3.79 12.82
N PRO A 28 -8.91 4.99 12.23
CA PRO A 28 -9.30 5.28 10.85
C PRO A 28 -8.46 4.54 9.80
N SER A 29 -7.33 3.93 10.19
CA SER A 29 -6.47 3.12 9.33
C SER A 29 -6.82 1.62 9.34
N GLU A 30 -7.80 1.20 10.14
CA GLU A 30 -8.18 -0.21 10.28
C GLU A 30 -8.96 -0.70 9.05
N THR A 31 -8.22 -1.24 8.07
CA THR A 31 -8.78 -1.69 6.78
C THR A 31 -9.89 -2.73 6.97
N ALA A 32 -9.73 -3.69 7.89
CA ALA A 32 -10.74 -4.72 8.12
C ALA A 32 -12.04 -4.14 8.70
N GLY A 33 -11.95 -3.06 9.48
CA GLY A 33 -13.08 -2.32 10.02
C GLY A 33 -13.92 -1.68 8.90
N TRP A 34 -13.27 -0.98 7.97
CA TRP A 34 -13.94 -0.37 6.81
C TRP A 34 -14.61 -1.41 5.91
N LYS A 35 -13.96 -2.56 5.67
CA LYS A 35 -14.58 -3.67 4.90
C LYS A 35 -15.81 -4.24 5.59
N LEU A 36 -15.76 -4.35 6.92
CA LEU A 36 -16.88 -4.87 7.70
C LEU A 36 -18.05 -3.88 7.72
N LEU A 37 -17.77 -2.58 7.85
CA LEU A 37 -18.77 -1.51 7.80
C LEU A 37 -19.48 -1.48 6.45
N ALA A 38 -18.74 -1.52 5.34
CA ALA A 38 -19.31 -1.60 3.99
C ALA A 38 -20.29 -2.77 3.83
N ARG A 39 -19.94 -3.94 4.38
CA ARG A 39 -20.80 -5.13 4.33
C ARG A 39 -22.08 -4.96 5.13
N VAL A 40 -22.00 -4.33 6.31
CA VAL A 40 -23.16 -4.04 7.18
C VAL A 40 -24.07 -3.02 6.52
N GLN A 41 -23.53 -1.91 6.02
CA GLN A 41 -24.26 -0.87 5.28
C GLN A 41 -25.01 -1.43 4.07
N ARG A 42 -24.37 -2.32 3.30
CA ARG A 42 -25.03 -3.03 2.20
C ARG A 42 -26.21 -3.89 2.67
N LYS A 43 -26.11 -4.53 3.84
CA LYS A 43 -27.21 -5.34 4.42
C LYS A 43 -28.39 -4.47 4.88
N LEU A 44 -28.12 -3.25 5.33
CA LEU A 44 -29.12 -2.26 5.72
C LEU A 44 -29.76 -1.52 4.53
N GLY A 45 -29.18 -1.65 3.32
CA GLY A 45 -29.61 -0.90 2.15
C GLY A 45 -29.01 0.51 2.07
N HIS A 46 -28.08 0.86 2.95
CA HIS A 46 -27.29 2.10 2.90
C HIS A 46 -26.21 2.01 1.81
N ILE A 47 -26.63 1.92 0.53
CA ILE A 47 -25.74 1.57 -0.58
C ILE A 47 -24.60 2.60 -0.76
N GLU A 48 -24.92 3.90 -0.74
CA GLU A 48 -23.93 4.97 -0.93
C GLU A 48 -22.87 4.98 0.18
N ALA A 49 -23.30 4.87 1.44
CA ALA A 49 -22.40 4.79 2.58
C ALA A 49 -21.52 3.52 2.51
N GLY A 50 -22.09 2.40 2.07
CA GLY A 50 -21.36 1.16 1.84
C GLY A 50 -20.27 1.27 0.77
N ILE A 51 -20.53 2.01 -0.31
CA ILE A 51 -19.54 2.31 -1.35
C ILE A 51 -18.39 3.13 -0.76
N ALA A 52 -18.69 4.23 -0.06
CA ALA A 52 -17.67 5.08 0.56
C ALA A 52 -16.77 4.29 1.54
N SER A 53 -17.37 3.42 2.38
CA SER A 53 -16.62 2.55 3.29
C SER A 53 -15.73 1.54 2.54
N ALA A 54 -16.21 0.99 1.42
CA ALA A 54 -15.43 0.07 0.60
C ALA A 54 -14.26 0.78 -0.11
N GLU A 55 -14.49 1.98 -0.64
CA GLU A 55 -13.45 2.83 -1.22
C GLU A 55 -12.38 3.17 -0.20
N ARG A 56 -12.77 3.49 1.04
CA ARG A 56 -11.80 3.77 2.11
C ARG A 56 -10.96 2.56 2.45
N ALA A 57 -11.56 1.37 2.50
CA ALA A 57 -10.82 0.12 2.68
C ALA A 57 -9.82 -0.13 1.53
N LEU A 58 -10.21 0.13 0.28
CA LEU A 58 -9.33 -0.01 -0.88
C LEU A 58 -8.17 1.00 -0.84
N GLN A 59 -8.44 2.26 -0.49
CA GLN A 59 -7.40 3.28 -0.34
C GLN A 59 -6.37 2.87 0.71
N LEU A 60 -6.81 2.32 1.85
CA LEU A 60 -5.88 1.87 2.91
C LEU A 60 -5.12 0.61 2.51
N GLN A 61 -5.76 -0.31 1.78
CA GLN A 61 -5.10 -1.49 1.24
C GLN A 61 -4.04 -1.10 0.19
N ASN A 62 -4.33 -0.08 -0.63
CA ASN A 62 -3.41 0.44 -1.66
C ASN A 62 -2.35 1.39 -1.08
N ALA A 63 -2.64 2.12 0.00
CA ALA A 63 -1.64 2.89 0.73
C ALA A 63 -0.61 1.98 1.41
N ASN A 64 -1.03 0.77 1.80
CA ASN A 64 -0.15 -0.29 2.29
C ASN A 64 0.43 -1.17 1.17
N ALA A 65 -0.09 -1.09 -0.06
CA ALA A 65 0.56 -1.63 -1.23
C ALA A 65 1.70 -0.67 -1.58
N THR A 66 2.85 -0.91 -0.94
CA THR A 66 4.16 -0.31 -1.23
C THR A 66 4.15 0.59 -2.47
N MET A 67 4.16 1.90 -2.24
CA MET A 67 4.69 2.92 -3.15
C MET A 67 6.19 2.68 -3.42
N GLU A 68 6.62 1.44 -3.53
CA GLU A 68 7.96 1.17 -4.03
C GLU A 68 7.89 1.30 -5.54
N PRO A 69 8.64 2.26 -6.13
CA PRO A 69 8.75 2.31 -7.57
C PRO A 69 9.17 0.92 -8.07
N PRO A 70 8.67 0.45 -9.22
CA PRO A 70 9.06 -0.84 -9.76
C PRO A 70 10.58 -0.84 -10.00
N VAL A 71 11.33 -1.41 -9.07
CA VAL A 71 12.79 -1.44 -9.12
C VAL A 71 13.26 -2.59 -9.99
N SER A 72 14.03 -2.27 -11.03
CA SER A 72 14.67 -3.28 -11.88
C SER A 72 16.00 -2.78 -12.45
N ALA A 73 16.97 -3.67 -12.58
CA ALA A 73 18.28 -3.33 -13.14
C ALA A 73 18.16 -2.86 -14.60
N THR A 74 17.17 -3.35 -15.34
CA THR A 74 16.90 -2.91 -16.71
C THR A 74 16.40 -1.48 -16.76
N LEU A 75 15.43 -1.11 -15.91
CA LEU A 75 14.94 0.27 -15.85
C LEU A 75 16.05 1.23 -15.37
N ALA A 76 16.89 0.82 -14.42
CA ALA A 76 17.99 1.65 -13.94
C ALA A 76 18.97 1.97 -15.08
N ARG A 77 19.30 0.98 -15.92
CA ARG A 77 20.11 1.18 -17.13
C ARG A 77 19.45 2.09 -18.17
N LEU A 78 18.12 2.04 -18.31
CA LEU A 78 17.41 2.90 -19.25
C LEU A 78 17.42 4.36 -18.78
N LEU A 79 17.17 4.60 -17.48
CA LEU A 79 17.25 5.92 -16.87
C LEU A 79 18.68 6.50 -16.98
N TRP A 80 19.71 5.68 -16.75
CA TRP A 80 21.11 6.07 -16.95
C TRP A 80 21.36 6.59 -18.37
N LYS A 81 20.91 5.85 -19.38
CA LYS A 81 21.06 6.24 -20.79
C LYS A 81 20.25 7.47 -21.17
N GLN A 82 19.14 7.74 -20.48
CA GLN A 82 18.31 8.93 -20.68
C GLN A 82 18.87 10.17 -19.95
N GLY A 83 19.94 10.02 -19.16
CA GLY A 83 20.54 11.10 -18.38
C GLY A 83 19.92 11.30 -17.00
N GLU A 84 18.91 10.51 -16.63
CA GLU A 84 18.24 10.51 -15.32
C GLU A 84 19.11 9.78 -14.26
N ARG A 85 20.34 10.26 -14.07
CA ARG A 85 21.38 9.59 -13.28
C ARG A 85 20.97 9.39 -11.81
N ASN A 86 20.31 10.38 -11.20
CA ASN A 86 19.89 10.31 -9.79
C ASN A 86 18.88 9.16 -9.56
N GLN A 87 17.88 9.05 -10.43
CA GLN A 87 16.87 7.98 -10.34
C GLN A 87 17.46 6.61 -10.63
N ALA A 88 18.42 6.52 -11.56
CA ALA A 88 19.14 5.29 -11.84
C ALA A 88 19.95 4.81 -10.62
N HIS A 89 20.63 5.72 -9.91
CA HIS A 89 21.37 5.42 -8.69
C HIS A 89 20.47 5.00 -7.53
N GLU A 90 19.41 5.75 -7.25
CA GLU A 90 18.45 5.43 -6.18
C GLU A 90 17.85 4.02 -6.38
N MET A 91 17.50 3.69 -7.61
CA MET A 91 16.97 2.37 -7.94
C MET A 91 18.01 1.26 -7.76
N LEU A 92 19.27 1.52 -8.12
CA LEU A 92 20.34 0.54 -7.93
C LEU A 92 20.66 0.34 -6.44
N ASP A 93 20.54 1.39 -5.62
CA ASP A 93 20.71 1.32 -4.17
C ASP A 93 19.64 0.45 -3.51
N ILE A 94 18.39 0.61 -3.93
CA ILE A 94 17.29 -0.25 -3.49
C ILE A 94 17.55 -1.71 -3.91
N LEU A 95 18.01 -1.95 -5.15
CA LEU A 95 18.28 -3.30 -5.64
C LEU A 95 19.43 -3.98 -4.87
N ILE A 96 20.51 -3.26 -4.57
CA ILE A 96 21.63 -3.75 -3.78
C ILE A 96 21.20 -4.01 -2.34
N ALA A 97 20.37 -3.14 -1.74
CA ALA A 97 19.86 -3.36 -0.39
C ALA A 97 18.99 -4.63 -0.29
N ARG A 98 18.29 -5.01 -1.37
CA ARG A 98 17.50 -6.25 -1.45
C ARG A 98 18.33 -7.49 -1.73
N GLN A 99 19.40 -7.36 -2.51
CA GLN A 99 20.26 -8.46 -2.96
C GLN A 99 21.74 -8.06 -2.82
N PRO A 100 22.26 -7.92 -1.59
CA PRO A 100 23.62 -7.46 -1.35
C PRO A 100 24.68 -8.42 -1.89
N GLU A 101 24.34 -9.70 -2.09
CA GLU A 101 25.20 -10.72 -2.69
C GLU A 101 25.26 -10.66 -4.23
N ASP A 102 24.41 -9.86 -4.88
CA ASP A 102 24.46 -9.68 -6.34
C ASP A 102 25.61 -8.73 -6.71
N HIS A 103 26.78 -9.33 -6.89
CA HIS A 103 28.00 -8.64 -7.28
C HIS A 103 27.86 -7.87 -8.60
N ALA A 104 26.94 -8.26 -9.50
CA ALA A 104 26.74 -7.56 -10.75
C ALA A 104 26.12 -6.17 -10.52
N LEU A 105 25.23 -6.01 -9.53
CA LEU A 105 24.65 -4.72 -9.18
C LEU A 105 25.68 -3.80 -8.53
N VAL A 106 26.53 -4.35 -7.65
CA VAL A 106 27.62 -3.60 -7.01
C VAL A 106 28.63 -3.12 -8.06
N MET A 107 29.04 -4.00 -8.98
CA MET A 107 29.93 -3.65 -10.08
C MET A 107 29.33 -2.58 -11.00
N LEU A 108 28.03 -2.67 -11.30
CA LEU A 108 27.32 -1.67 -12.10
C LEU A 108 27.33 -0.30 -11.42
N LYS A 109 27.12 -0.24 -10.10
CA LYS A 109 27.16 1.01 -9.33
C LYS A 109 28.54 1.65 -9.37
N HIS A 110 29.59 0.84 -9.19
CA HIS A 110 30.97 1.33 -9.27
C HIS A 110 31.31 1.88 -10.66
N ALA A 111 30.90 1.20 -11.73
CA ALA A 111 31.14 1.68 -13.10
C ALA A 111 30.51 3.05 -13.36
N TRP A 112 29.25 3.25 -12.93
CA TRP A 112 28.54 4.52 -13.09
C TRP A 112 29.12 5.68 -12.27
N ASN A 113 29.64 5.40 -11.07
CA ASN A 113 30.33 6.42 -10.28
C ASN A 113 31.60 6.92 -11.00
N GLN A 114 32.39 6.01 -11.57
CA GLN A 114 33.62 6.37 -12.31
C GLN A 114 33.32 7.17 -13.59
N GLU A 115 32.21 6.85 -14.27
CA GLU A 115 31.75 7.56 -15.47
C GLU A 115 31.15 8.95 -15.16
N SER A 116 30.78 9.23 -13.91
CA SER A 116 30.27 10.55 -13.50
C SER A 116 31.37 11.52 -13.05
N ASP A 117 32.52 11.00 -12.65
CA ASP A 117 33.69 11.77 -12.21
C ASP A 117 34.66 12.10 -13.37
N SER A 118 34.37 11.67 -14.60
CA SER A 118 35.17 11.90 -15.82
C SER A 118 34.54 12.95 -16.73
#